data_AF-A0A7L5FPI5-F1
#
_entry.id   AF-A0A7L5FPI5-F1
#
_cell.length_a   1.000
_cell.length_b   1.000
_cell.length_c   1.000
_cell.angle_alpha   90.00
_cell.angle_beta   90.00
_cell.angle_gamma   90.00
#
_symmetry.space_group_name_H-M   'P 1'
#
loop_
_entity.id
_entity.type
_entity.pdbx_description
1 polymer ?
#
loop_
_entity_poly.entity_id
_entity_poly.type
_entity_poly.pdbx_seq_one_letter_code
_entity_poly.pdbx_strand_id
1 'polypeptide(L)'
;MKNIIKTLAIIALAVITISCNTDDGTSTTGNTQEYFKYKIDDGPVRTFDYQAEGHLETHTSSIIDRYEINAIGISADTGEVRRIGGSFTFDSSGPFMPNTVYNWGWATDNDPTAKFFFIERTPSNLFALSLDFTMSAIITEVTSPNPTNIGDYLEFVFAGTYQDANNVTHSIEGQCRVLRDMDQNNP
;
A
#
# COMPACT_ATOMS: atom_id res chain seq x y z
N MET A 1 -3.20 -18.22 53.93
CA MET A 1 -3.43 -16.89 53.33
C MET A 1 -2.22 -16.33 52.57
N LYS A 2 -1.00 -16.31 53.14
CA LYS A 2 0.20 -15.79 52.44
C LYS A 2 0.56 -16.52 51.13
N ASN A 3 0.33 -17.83 51.03
CA ASN A 3 0.65 -18.59 49.82
C ASN A 3 -0.38 -18.42 48.70
N ILE A 4 -1.67 -18.27 49.05
CA ILE A 4 -2.76 -18.04 48.08
C ILE A 4 -2.63 -16.67 47.41
N ILE A 5 -2.24 -15.63 48.17
CA ILE A 5 -2.01 -14.27 47.65
C ILE A 5 -0.81 -14.25 46.69
N LYS A 6 0.25 -15.02 46.96
CA LYS A 6 1.41 -15.14 46.07
C LYS A 6 1.05 -15.83 44.75
N THR A 7 0.24 -16.88 44.79
CA THR A 7 -0.20 -17.59 43.57
C THR A 7 -1.14 -16.73 42.72
N LEU A 8 -2.05 -15.97 43.34
CA LEU A 8 -2.92 -15.01 42.65
C LEU A 8 -2.13 -13.84 42.03
N ALA A 9 -1.08 -13.34 42.71
CA ALA A 9 -0.23 -12.29 42.17
C ALA A 9 0.59 -12.77 40.95
N ILE A 10 1.04 -14.03 40.93
CA ILE A 10 1.77 -14.60 39.79
C ILE A 10 0.83 -14.83 38.59
N ILE A 11 -0.41 -15.27 38.83
CA ILE A 11 -1.41 -15.43 37.77
C ILE A 11 -1.83 -14.05 37.22
N ALA A 12 -1.99 -13.03 38.07
CA ALA A 12 -2.27 -11.67 37.62
C ALA A 12 -1.10 -11.05 36.82
N LEU A 13 0.15 -11.39 37.16
CA LEU A 13 1.31 -10.93 36.41
C LEU A 13 1.48 -11.67 35.07
N ALA A 14 1.05 -12.94 34.99
CA ALA A 14 1.06 -13.72 33.75
C ALA A 14 -0.03 -13.29 32.75
N VAL A 15 -1.11 -12.66 33.22
CA VAL A 15 -2.19 -12.12 32.36
C VAL A 15 -1.83 -10.73 31.79
N ILE A 16 -0.80 -10.06 32.30
CA ILE A 16 -0.37 -8.74 31.80
C ILE A 16 0.68 -8.87 30.68
N THR A 17 1.23 -10.05 30.43
CA THR A 17 2.27 -10.27 29.38
C THR A 17 1.74 -10.81 28.05
N ILE A 18 0.44 -10.77 27.81
CA ILE A 18 -0.20 -11.16 26.54
C ILE A 18 -1.33 -10.14 26.33
N SER A 19 -1.26 -9.09 25.51
CA SER A 19 -0.61 -8.90 24.21
C SER A 19 -0.31 -7.41 23.98
N CYS A 20 0.97 -7.06 23.83
CA CYS A 20 1.30 -6.03 22.87
C CYS A 20 1.27 -6.74 21.51
N ASN A 21 0.13 -6.69 20.81
CA ASN A 21 0.09 -7.13 19.41
C ASN A 21 0.93 -6.13 18.62
N THR A 22 2.18 -6.48 18.36
CA THR A 22 3.01 -5.85 17.34
C THR A 22 2.55 -6.40 15.98
N ASP A 23 1.36 -5.98 15.55
CA ASP A 23 0.74 -6.38 14.28
C ASP A 23 1.35 -5.60 13.11
N ASP A 24 2.68 -5.51 13.06
CA ASP A 24 3.33 -4.46 12.27
C ASP A 24 3.95 -4.99 10.96
N GLY A 25 4.19 -6.31 10.82
CA GLY A 25 4.80 -6.90 9.63
C GLY A 25 3.95 -7.98 8.93
N THR A 26 3.92 -7.96 7.59
CA THR A 26 3.43 -9.08 6.77
C THR A 26 4.60 -9.97 6.33
N SER A 27 4.45 -11.30 6.46
CA SER A 27 5.50 -12.32 6.24
C SER A 27 5.69 -12.77 4.79
N THR A 28 5.06 -12.14 3.81
CA THR A 28 4.88 -12.80 2.52
C THR A 28 6.14 -12.81 1.64
N THR A 29 6.45 -13.99 1.06
CA THR A 29 7.57 -14.31 0.15
C THR A 29 7.13 -15.25 -1.00
N GLY A 30 5.90 -15.08 -1.52
CA GLY A 30 5.20 -16.07 -2.38
C GLY A 30 5.37 -15.89 -3.90
N ASN A 31 5.73 -14.70 -4.35
CA ASN A 31 6.17 -14.38 -5.71
C ASN A 31 7.22 -13.27 -5.61
N THR A 32 8.48 -13.52 -5.97
CA THR A 32 9.53 -12.49 -5.86
C THR A 32 9.46 -11.44 -6.97
N GLN A 33 8.64 -11.66 -7.99
CA GLN A 33 8.60 -10.81 -9.18
C GLN A 33 7.54 -9.73 -9.11
N GLU A 34 6.46 -9.92 -8.35
CA GLU A 34 5.37 -8.96 -8.22
C GLU A 34 5.08 -8.73 -6.73
N TYR A 35 5.00 -7.47 -6.32
CA TYR A 35 4.80 -7.09 -4.93
C TYR A 35 4.25 -5.67 -4.79
N PHE A 36 3.61 -5.43 -3.65
CA PHE A 36 3.47 -4.11 -3.06
C PHE A 36 4.13 -4.14 -1.69
N LYS A 37 4.99 -3.18 -1.37
CA LYS A 37 5.67 -3.10 -0.07
C LYS A 37 5.68 -1.69 0.45
N TYR A 38 5.53 -1.53 1.75
CA TYR A 38 5.73 -0.23 2.39
C TYR A 38 6.10 -0.37 3.86
N LYS A 39 6.65 0.69 4.43
CA LYS A 39 6.92 0.81 5.88
C LYS A 39 6.46 2.18 6.35
N ILE A 40 6.09 2.27 7.62
CA ILE A 40 5.75 3.51 8.31
C ILE A 40 6.82 3.75 9.36
N ASP A 41 7.39 4.96 9.37
CA ASP A 41 8.51 5.33 10.24
C ASP A 41 9.66 4.31 10.16
N ASP A 42 10.28 4.01 11.31
CA ASP A 42 11.28 2.95 11.46
C ASP A 42 10.64 1.59 11.77
N GLY A 43 9.35 1.42 11.45
CA GLY A 43 8.61 0.18 11.63
C GLY A 43 9.03 -0.93 10.66
N PRO A 44 8.54 -2.16 10.89
CA PRO A 44 8.78 -3.27 9.98
C PRO A 44 8.17 -3.04 8.59
N VAL A 45 8.80 -3.63 7.58
CA VAL A 45 8.32 -3.59 6.20
C VAL A 45 7.11 -4.52 6.07
N ARG A 46 6.00 -3.97 5.57
CA ARG A 46 4.82 -4.71 5.17
C ARG A 46 4.99 -5.14 3.72
N THR A 47 5.00 -6.45 3.47
CA THR A 47 5.12 -7.06 2.14
C THR A 47 3.84 -7.78 1.71
N PHE A 48 3.33 -7.42 0.54
CA PHE A 48 2.15 -8.00 -0.11
C PHE A 48 2.61 -8.61 -1.44
N ASP A 49 3.00 -9.88 -1.42
CA ASP A 49 3.52 -10.61 -2.59
C ASP A 49 2.90 -12.01 -2.75
N TYR A 50 1.84 -12.31 -2.01
CA TYR A 50 1.10 -13.57 -2.17
C TYR A 50 0.37 -13.61 -3.51
N GLN A 51 -0.18 -12.46 -3.89
CA GLN A 51 -0.80 -12.17 -5.18
C GLN A 51 -0.68 -10.67 -5.36
N ALA A 52 -0.15 -10.21 -6.49
CA ALA A 52 -0.01 -8.79 -6.78
C ALA A 52 -0.29 -8.58 -8.27
N GLU A 53 -1.27 -7.75 -8.58
CA GLU A 53 -1.80 -7.57 -9.93
C GLU A 53 -1.94 -6.08 -10.25
N GLY A 54 -1.64 -5.74 -11.50
CA GLY A 54 -1.80 -4.41 -12.07
C GLY A 54 -2.68 -4.47 -13.32
N HIS A 55 -3.86 -3.88 -13.26
CA HIS A 55 -4.82 -3.87 -14.38
C HIS A 55 -4.86 -2.48 -14.99
N LEU A 56 -4.55 -2.37 -16.29
CA LEU A 56 -4.74 -1.10 -16.99
C LEU A 56 -6.23 -0.96 -17.34
N GLU A 57 -6.74 0.23 -17.08
CA GLU A 57 -8.03 0.69 -17.57
C GLU A 57 -7.82 1.94 -18.40
N THR A 58 -8.13 1.84 -19.70
CA THR A 58 -8.23 3.01 -20.55
C THR A 58 -9.69 3.39 -20.74
N HIS A 59 -9.96 4.69 -20.83
CA HIS A 59 -11.30 5.20 -21.13
C HIS A 59 -11.19 6.24 -22.23
N THR A 60 -11.83 5.97 -23.39
CA THR A 60 -11.77 6.84 -24.57
C THR A 60 -12.38 8.24 -24.35
N SER A 61 -13.16 8.42 -23.29
CA SER A 61 -13.74 9.70 -22.88
C SER A 61 -12.95 10.42 -21.78
N SER A 62 -11.90 9.81 -21.23
CA SER A 62 -11.11 10.37 -20.14
C SER A 62 -9.76 10.89 -20.64
N ILE A 63 -9.28 11.95 -19.99
CA ILE A 63 -7.93 12.47 -20.20
C ILE A 63 -6.89 11.72 -19.32
N ILE A 64 -7.34 10.78 -18.48
CA ILE A 64 -6.50 9.96 -17.63
C ILE A 64 -6.70 8.48 -17.93
N ASP A 65 -5.60 7.73 -17.90
CA ASP A 65 -5.60 6.27 -17.81
C ASP A 65 -5.25 5.87 -16.38
N ARG A 66 -5.62 4.64 -16.01
CA ARG A 66 -5.47 4.14 -14.63
C ARG A 66 -4.92 2.73 -14.59
N TYR A 67 -3.90 2.50 -13.77
CA TYR A 67 -3.57 1.18 -13.26
C TYR A 67 -4.28 0.94 -11.93
N GLU A 68 -5.19 -0.02 -11.89
CA GLU A 68 -5.69 -0.56 -10.64
C GLU A 68 -4.70 -1.58 -10.09
N ILE A 69 -4.31 -1.41 -8.83
CA ILE A 69 -3.31 -2.24 -8.16
C ILE A 69 -3.99 -2.99 -7.03
N ASN A 70 -3.91 -4.31 -7.07
CA ASN A 70 -4.39 -5.15 -5.98
C ASN A 70 -3.25 -6.03 -5.50
N ALA A 71 -3.02 -6.08 -4.19
CA ALA A 71 -2.01 -6.97 -3.63
C ALA A 71 -2.49 -7.63 -2.34
N ILE A 72 -2.05 -8.87 -2.10
CA ILE A 72 -2.40 -9.66 -0.93
C ILE A 72 -1.13 -10.02 -0.17
N GLY A 73 -1.20 -9.88 1.14
CA GLY A 73 -0.17 -10.29 2.09
C GLY A 73 -0.77 -11.09 3.24
N ILE A 74 0.09 -11.78 3.99
CA ILE A 74 -0.31 -12.53 5.19
C ILE A 74 0.50 -12.00 6.37
N SER A 75 -0.17 -11.66 7.47
CA SER A 75 0.50 -11.23 8.70
C SER A 75 1.39 -12.34 9.24
N ALA A 76 2.65 -12.01 9.56
CA ALA A 76 3.62 -12.96 10.11
C ALA A 76 3.16 -13.52 11.47
N ASP A 77 2.54 -12.67 12.26
CA ASP A 77 2.27 -12.92 13.67
C ASP A 77 0.88 -13.51 13.88
N THR A 78 -0.10 -13.07 13.08
CA THR A 78 -1.52 -13.48 13.25
C THR A 78 -2.00 -14.46 12.18
N GLY A 79 -1.28 -14.60 11.06
CA GLY A 79 -1.73 -15.37 9.89
C GLY A 79 -2.92 -14.75 9.16
N GLU A 80 -3.30 -13.51 9.51
CA GLU A 80 -4.44 -12.83 8.90
C GLU A 80 -4.12 -12.35 7.48
N VAL A 81 -5.11 -12.47 6.58
CA VAL A 81 -5.01 -11.97 5.21
C VAL A 81 -5.17 -10.45 5.22
N ARG A 82 -4.22 -9.76 4.59
CA ARG A 82 -4.22 -8.32 4.37
C ARG A 82 -4.28 -8.02 2.88
N ARG A 83 -4.94 -6.92 2.52
CA ARG A 83 -5.16 -6.54 1.12
C ARG A 83 -4.82 -5.08 0.89
N ILE A 84 -4.11 -4.81 -0.19
CA ILE A 84 -3.92 -3.49 -0.77
C ILE A 84 -4.87 -3.33 -1.93
N GLY A 85 -5.58 -2.21 -1.96
CA GLY A 85 -6.22 -1.68 -3.16
C GLY A 85 -5.64 -0.30 -3.44
N GLY A 86 -5.12 -0.08 -4.64
CA GLY A 86 -4.49 1.17 -5.03
C GLY A 86 -4.82 1.54 -6.46
N SER A 87 -4.53 2.79 -6.79
CA SER A 87 -4.71 3.31 -8.14
C SER A 87 -3.53 4.21 -8.47
N PHE A 88 -2.99 4.02 -9.67
CA PHE A 88 -2.00 4.90 -10.26
C PHE A 88 -2.58 5.45 -11.56
N THR A 89 -2.72 6.75 -11.67
CA THR A 89 -3.25 7.43 -12.85
C THR A 89 -2.18 8.23 -13.57
N PHE A 90 -2.35 8.42 -14.87
CA PHE A 90 -1.44 9.17 -15.73
C PHE A 90 -2.23 9.71 -16.93
N ASP A 91 -1.66 10.67 -17.65
CA ASP A 91 -2.38 11.33 -18.75
C ASP A 91 -2.53 10.37 -19.94
N SER A 92 -3.74 10.20 -20.48
CA SER A 92 -4.04 9.21 -21.53
C SER A 92 -3.36 9.49 -22.88
N SER A 93 -2.92 10.73 -23.08
CA SER A 93 -2.14 11.16 -24.26
C SER A 93 -0.63 11.16 -24.03
N GLY A 94 -0.20 10.91 -22.79
CA GLY A 94 1.19 10.94 -22.36
C GLY A 94 1.74 9.54 -22.10
N PRO A 95 3.00 9.25 -22.44
CA PRO A 95 3.64 8.03 -21.98
C PRO A 95 3.69 7.97 -20.45
N PHE A 96 3.65 6.75 -19.91
CA PHE A 96 3.99 6.51 -18.51
C PHE A 96 5.50 6.74 -18.35
N MET A 97 5.89 7.89 -17.81
CA MET A 97 7.27 8.38 -17.93
C MET A 97 8.11 8.03 -16.69
N PRO A 98 9.23 7.30 -16.84
CA PRO A 98 10.16 7.09 -15.74
C PRO A 98 10.73 8.42 -15.24
N ASN A 99 11.06 8.48 -13.95
CA ASN A 99 11.57 9.66 -13.25
C ASN A 99 10.61 10.87 -13.27
N THR A 100 9.31 10.63 -13.49
CA THR A 100 8.27 11.64 -13.30
C THR A 100 7.73 11.55 -11.88
N VAL A 101 7.46 12.71 -11.30
CA VAL A 101 6.90 12.86 -9.95
C VAL A 101 5.38 12.82 -10.05
N TYR A 102 4.76 11.92 -9.29
CA TYR A 102 3.33 11.70 -9.22
C TYR A 102 2.87 11.94 -7.78
N ASN A 103 2.02 12.96 -7.57
CA ASN A 103 1.58 13.34 -6.24
C ASN A 103 0.56 12.34 -5.67
N TRP A 104 0.53 12.23 -4.35
CA TRP A 104 -0.51 11.49 -3.65
C TRP A 104 -1.90 12.09 -3.87
N GLY A 105 -2.89 11.21 -3.96
CA GLY A 105 -4.30 11.53 -3.97
C GLY A 105 -5.04 10.85 -5.12
N TRP A 106 -6.32 11.17 -5.22
CA TRP A 106 -7.22 10.59 -6.22
C TRP A 106 -7.36 11.54 -7.41
N ALA A 107 -6.96 11.11 -8.60
CA ALA A 107 -7.17 11.87 -9.83
C ALA A 107 -8.64 11.90 -10.24
N THR A 108 -9.10 13.05 -10.70
CA THR A 108 -10.37 13.16 -11.42
C THR A 108 -10.12 13.80 -12.78
N ASP A 109 -11.07 13.66 -13.71
CA ASP A 109 -10.94 14.29 -15.04
C ASP A 109 -10.73 15.82 -14.96
N ASN A 110 -11.15 16.46 -13.86
CA ASN A 110 -11.00 17.90 -13.64
C ASN A 110 -9.78 18.29 -12.79
N ASP A 111 -9.10 17.31 -12.18
CA ASP A 111 -7.88 17.51 -11.40
C ASP A 111 -6.94 16.31 -11.62
N PRO A 112 -6.10 16.38 -12.67
CA PRO A 112 -5.16 15.33 -12.99
C PRO A 112 -3.87 15.47 -12.16
N THR A 113 -3.76 16.35 -11.16
CA THR A 113 -2.49 16.60 -10.48
C THR A 113 -2.14 15.54 -9.43
N ALA A 114 -3.15 14.98 -8.77
CA ALA A 114 -3.02 13.83 -7.89
C ALA A 114 -3.04 12.55 -8.71
N LYS A 115 -2.14 11.61 -8.44
CA LYS A 115 -1.86 10.53 -9.38
C LYS A 115 -1.76 9.14 -8.74
N PHE A 116 -1.44 9.04 -7.45
CA PHE A 116 -1.31 7.75 -6.77
C PHE A 116 -1.95 7.75 -5.38
N PHE A 117 -2.68 6.70 -5.04
CA PHE A 117 -3.08 6.42 -3.65
C PHE A 117 -3.28 4.91 -3.44
N PHE A 118 -3.31 4.49 -2.18
CA PHE A 118 -3.72 3.14 -1.82
C PHE A 118 -4.42 3.09 -0.45
N ILE A 119 -5.10 1.98 -0.20
CA ILE A 119 -5.66 1.59 1.09
C ILE A 119 -5.17 0.19 1.45
N GLU A 120 -4.93 -0.07 2.74
CA GLU A 120 -4.74 -1.43 3.26
C GLU A 120 -5.97 -1.82 4.09
N ARG A 121 -6.47 -3.03 3.89
CA ARG A 121 -7.52 -3.63 4.70
C ARG A 121 -7.06 -4.93 5.34
N THR A 122 -7.33 -5.06 6.63
CA THR A 122 -7.26 -6.32 7.40
C THR A 122 -8.69 -6.75 7.80
N PRO A 123 -8.89 -7.92 8.42
CA PRO A 123 -10.22 -8.31 8.93
C PRO A 123 -10.76 -7.35 10.00
N SER A 124 -9.87 -6.68 10.73
CA SER A 124 -10.17 -5.87 11.91
C SER A 124 -9.95 -4.37 11.72
N ASN A 125 -9.21 -3.96 10.69
CA ASN A 125 -8.78 -2.57 10.50
C ASN A 125 -8.78 -2.14 9.02
N LEU A 126 -8.96 -0.84 8.78
CA LEU A 126 -8.78 -0.19 7.50
C LEU A 126 -7.75 0.94 7.68
N PHE A 127 -6.62 0.82 7.00
CA PHE A 127 -5.66 1.88 6.86
C PHE A 127 -5.97 2.65 5.57
N ALA A 128 -6.43 3.88 5.73
CA ALA A 128 -6.70 4.82 4.65
C ALA A 128 -6.18 6.19 5.06
N LEU A 129 -5.42 6.83 4.16
CA LEU A 129 -4.88 8.16 4.38
C LEU A 129 -5.80 9.21 3.76
N SER A 130 -5.66 10.45 4.22
CA SER A 130 -6.30 11.58 3.54
C SER A 130 -5.84 11.67 2.08
N LEU A 131 -6.76 12.00 1.18
CA LEU A 131 -6.46 12.30 -0.22
C LEU A 131 -5.94 13.73 -0.42
N ASP A 132 -6.00 14.57 0.63
CA ASP A 132 -5.42 15.91 0.61
C ASP A 132 -3.89 15.81 0.68
N PHE A 133 -3.22 16.22 -0.39
CA PHE A 133 -1.76 16.23 -0.49
C PHE A 133 -1.08 17.06 0.59
N THR A 134 -1.75 18.08 1.15
CA THR A 134 -1.20 18.87 2.26
C THR A 134 -1.16 18.09 3.58
N MET A 135 -2.03 17.09 3.74
CA MET A 135 -2.06 16.20 4.90
C MET A 135 -1.33 14.88 4.65
N SER A 136 -1.15 14.49 3.39
CA SER A 136 -0.46 13.28 2.94
C SER A 136 0.51 13.62 1.82
N ALA A 137 1.57 14.38 2.14
CA ALA A 137 2.60 14.82 1.20
C ALA A 137 3.51 13.65 0.79
N ILE A 138 2.96 12.70 0.02
CA ILE A 138 3.63 11.51 -0.47
C ILE A 138 3.86 11.67 -1.97
N ILE A 139 5.10 11.48 -2.40
CA ILE A 139 5.52 11.54 -3.79
C ILE A 139 5.78 10.13 -4.29
N THR A 140 5.35 9.86 -5.51
CA THR A 140 5.59 8.60 -6.20
C THR A 140 6.44 8.84 -7.44
N GLU A 141 7.43 7.98 -7.68
CA GLU A 141 8.33 8.03 -8.81
C GLU A 141 8.34 6.70 -9.53
N VAL A 142 8.11 6.75 -10.83
CA VAL A 142 8.17 5.58 -11.71
C VAL A 142 9.61 5.21 -11.98
N THR A 143 9.95 3.94 -11.73
CA THR A 143 11.28 3.39 -11.93
C THR A 143 11.36 2.43 -13.12
N SER A 144 10.22 1.89 -13.57
CA SER A 144 10.15 1.04 -14.77
C SER A 144 10.37 1.83 -16.07
N PRO A 145 11.09 1.27 -17.07
CA PRO A 145 11.19 1.85 -18.40
C PRO A 145 9.87 1.63 -19.15
N ASN A 146 9.00 2.66 -19.18
CA ASN A 146 7.80 2.80 -20.02
C ASN A 146 7.06 1.48 -20.34
N PRO A 147 6.25 0.94 -19.40
CA PRO A 147 5.53 -0.33 -19.58
C PRO A 147 4.40 -0.15 -20.61
N THR A 148 4.73 -0.35 -21.88
CA THR A 148 3.83 -0.12 -23.02
C THR A 148 3.12 -1.38 -23.48
N ASN A 149 3.68 -2.56 -23.20
CA ASN A 149 3.17 -3.84 -23.64
C ASN A 149 2.59 -4.65 -22.47
N ILE A 150 1.63 -5.53 -22.78
CA ILE A 150 1.20 -6.58 -21.84
C ILE A 150 2.42 -7.43 -21.48
N GLY A 151 2.60 -7.70 -20.19
CA GLY A 151 3.77 -8.41 -19.68
C GLY A 151 4.97 -7.51 -19.34
N ASP A 152 4.89 -6.20 -19.58
CA ASP A 152 5.86 -5.25 -19.02
C ASP A 152 5.58 -5.04 -17.52
N TYR A 153 6.62 -4.79 -16.73
CA TYR A 153 6.46 -4.45 -15.32
C TYR A 153 6.19 -2.95 -15.15
N LEU A 154 5.15 -2.64 -14.40
CA LEU A 154 4.96 -1.36 -13.76
C LEU A 154 5.74 -1.37 -12.44
N GLU A 155 6.80 -0.57 -12.37
CA GLU A 155 7.62 -0.39 -11.16
C GLU A 155 7.63 1.08 -10.76
N PHE A 156 7.39 1.32 -9.46
CA PHE A 156 7.50 2.65 -8.86
C PHE A 156 7.89 2.56 -7.38
N VAL A 157 8.45 3.64 -6.87
CA VAL A 157 8.71 3.88 -5.46
C VAL A 157 7.87 5.06 -4.98
N PHE A 158 7.54 5.12 -3.70
CA PHE A 158 6.90 6.28 -3.12
C PHE A 158 7.48 6.59 -1.75
N ALA A 159 7.51 7.86 -1.38
CA ALA A 159 7.97 8.31 -0.07
C ALA A 159 7.36 9.66 0.30
N GLY A 160 7.20 9.90 1.60
CA GLY A 160 6.77 11.19 2.12
C GLY A 160 6.22 11.08 3.53
N THR A 161 5.26 11.94 3.86
CA THR A 161 4.66 12.00 5.19
C THR A 161 3.15 12.09 5.15
N TYR A 162 2.49 11.59 6.19
CA TYR A 162 1.04 11.78 6.38
C TYR A 162 0.69 12.12 7.83
N GLN A 163 -0.47 12.74 8.04
CA GLN A 163 -1.06 12.95 9.36
C GLN A 163 -2.09 11.86 9.67
N ASP A 164 -1.95 11.22 10.83
CA ASP A 164 -2.94 10.24 11.31
C ASP A 164 -4.19 10.92 11.89
N ALA A 165 -5.15 10.13 12.35
CA ALA A 165 -6.38 10.62 12.97
C ALA A 165 -6.16 11.42 14.27
N ASN A 166 -4.96 11.32 14.86
CA ASN A 166 -4.56 12.04 16.07
C ASN A 166 -3.72 13.29 15.74
N ASN A 167 -3.60 13.67 14.45
CA ASN A 167 -2.74 14.73 13.93
C ASN A 167 -1.24 14.51 14.20
N VAL A 168 -0.82 13.26 14.40
CA VAL A 168 0.59 12.90 14.48
C VAL A 168 1.13 12.71 13.07
N THR A 169 2.28 13.31 12.78
CA THR A 169 2.95 13.14 11.49
C THR A 169 3.80 11.89 11.50
N HIS A 170 3.60 11.06 10.49
CA HIS A 170 4.36 9.84 10.24
C HIS A 170 5.06 9.93 8.88
N SER A 171 6.19 9.26 8.77
CA SER A 171 6.85 9.01 7.48
C SER A 171 6.38 7.70 6.89
N ILE A 172 6.35 7.63 5.57
CA ILE A 172 6.02 6.42 4.83
C ILE A 172 6.92 6.32 3.61
N GLU A 173 7.38 5.10 3.34
CA GLU A 173 8.05 4.78 2.08
C GLU A 173 7.61 3.41 1.60
N GLY A 174 7.66 3.20 0.30
CA GLY A 174 7.27 1.94 -0.30
C GLY A 174 7.68 1.80 -1.75
N GLN A 175 7.36 0.63 -2.28
CA GLN A 175 7.67 0.23 -3.64
C GLN A 175 6.62 -0.74 -4.15
N CYS A 176 6.35 -0.65 -5.44
CA CYS A 176 5.44 -1.52 -6.14
C CYS A 176 6.12 -2.06 -7.39
N ARG A 177 5.86 -3.32 -7.68
CA ARG A 177 6.18 -3.98 -8.93
C ARG A 177 5.02 -4.89 -9.29
N VAL A 178 4.30 -4.59 -10.36
CA VAL A 178 3.20 -5.42 -10.85
C VAL A 178 3.33 -5.63 -12.34
N LEU A 179 2.92 -6.79 -12.83
CA LEU A 179 2.84 -7.07 -14.25
C LEU A 179 1.64 -6.32 -14.83
N ARG A 180 1.85 -5.65 -15.97
CA ARG A 180 0.76 -5.06 -16.74
C ARG A 180 -0.03 -6.19 -17.41
N ASP A 181 -1.29 -6.34 -17.00
CA ASP A 181 -2.24 -7.23 -17.66
C ASP A 181 -2.93 -6.55 -18.86
N MET A 182 -3.77 -7.31 -19.56
CA MET A 182 -4.63 -6.84 -20.65
C MET A 182 -5.59 -5.74 -20.17
N ASP A 183 -5.87 -4.78 -21.06
CA ASP A 183 -6.83 -3.72 -20.76
C ASP A 183 -8.24 -4.31 -20.58
N GLN A 184 -8.84 -4.10 -19.41
CA GLN A 184 -10.15 -4.65 -19.09
C GLN A 184 -11.30 -3.96 -19.86
N ASN A 185 -11.07 -2.76 -20.40
CA ASN A 185 -12.06 -2.01 -21.17
C ASN A 185 -11.95 -2.23 -22.68
N ASN A 186 -10.92 -2.93 -23.15
CA ASN A 186 -10.68 -3.17 -24.58
C ASN A 186 -10.03 -4.56 -24.78
N PRO A 187 -10.82 -5.66 -24.68
CA PRO A 187 -10.32 -7.03 -24.81
C PRO A 187 -9.88 -7.39 -26.25
#